data_AF-A0AAJ6BM71-F1
#
_entry.id   AF-A0AAJ6BM71-F1
#
_cell.length_a   1.000
_cell.length_b   1.000
_cell.length_c   1.000
_cell.angle_alpha   90.00
_cell.angle_beta   90.00
_cell.angle_gamma   90.00
#
_symmetry.space_group_name_H-M   'P 1'
#
loop_
_entity.id
_entity.type
_entity.pdbx_description
1 polymer ?
#
loop_
_entity_poly.entity_id
_entity_poly.type
_entity_poly.pdbx_seq_one_letter_code
_entity_poly.pdbx_strand_id
1 'polypeptide(L)'
;MASENYTMSASAVVVSVLLILLLVGGGLVGCPYYKVWERKMAGQAELQYQQGARQALIAQAAAEDEAAIKRAEAATRRVLGWTDAARRGCAELGRPGDRQCEEGLLKDAATYSIAKEGHEGVIISVGAPVSVAVDPTRRAASE
;
A
#
# COMPACT_ATOMS: atom_id res chain seq x y z
N MET A 1 39.62 -36.29 55.35
CA MET A 1 38.36 -35.52 55.33
C MET A 1 38.46 -34.51 56.46
N ALA A 2 39.07 -33.35 56.18
CA ALA A 2 39.21 -32.29 57.18
C ALA A 2 37.88 -31.53 57.20
N SER A 3 37.07 -31.74 58.24
CA SER A 3 35.95 -30.87 58.56
C SER A 3 36.54 -29.59 59.16
N GLU A 4 36.69 -28.58 58.33
CA GLU A 4 37.09 -27.24 58.76
C GLU A 4 35.97 -26.66 59.61
N ASN A 5 36.14 -26.72 60.93
CA ASN A 5 35.22 -26.13 61.89
C ASN A 5 35.40 -24.60 61.84
N TYR A 6 34.69 -23.94 60.93
CA TYR A 6 34.54 -22.50 60.97
C TYR A 6 33.80 -22.12 62.26
N THR A 7 34.51 -21.55 63.23
CA THR A 7 33.87 -20.79 64.31
C THR A 7 33.30 -19.51 63.70
N MET A 8 32.18 -19.63 62.99
CA MET A 8 31.49 -18.48 62.41
C MET A 8 31.07 -17.56 63.56
N SER A 9 31.46 -16.28 63.48
CA SER A 9 30.94 -15.28 64.41
C SER A 9 29.41 -15.26 64.32
N ALA A 10 28.72 -15.04 65.43
CA ALA A 10 27.25 -14.99 65.46
C ALA A 10 26.70 -13.98 64.42
N SER A 11 27.45 -12.91 64.15
CA SER A 11 27.13 -11.94 63.10
C SER A 11 27.21 -12.51 61.67
N ALA A 12 28.19 -13.38 61.37
CA ALA A 12 28.31 -14.01 60.07
C ALA A 12 27.18 -15.01 59.79
N VAL A 13 26.72 -15.73 60.83
CA VAL A 13 25.56 -16.62 60.73
C VAL A 13 24.27 -15.84 60.48
N VAL A 14 24.06 -14.73 61.20
CA VAL A 14 22.87 -13.89 61.02
C VAL A 14 22.82 -13.26 59.61
N VAL A 15 23.94 -12.75 59.10
CA VAL A 15 24.01 -12.12 57.78
C VAL A 15 23.78 -13.15 56.66
N SER A 16 24.36 -14.35 56.77
CA SER A 16 24.17 -15.41 55.77
C SER A 16 22.72 -15.90 55.70
N VAL A 17 22.04 -16.05 56.85
CA VAL A 17 20.62 -16.41 56.90
C VAL A 17 19.74 -15.32 56.27
N LEU A 18 20.03 -14.04 56.55
CA LEU A 18 19.30 -12.91 55.94
C LEU A 18 19.44 -12.87 54.41
N LEU A 19 20.65 -13.10 53.90
CA LEU A 19 20.92 -13.16 52.46
C LEU A 19 20.15 -14.29 51.78
N ILE A 20 20.11 -15.47 52.40
CA ILE A 20 19.36 -16.63 51.89
C ILE A 20 17.86 -16.33 51.87
N LEU A 21 17.31 -15.72 52.93
CA LEU A 21 15.90 -15.33 52.97
C LEU A 21 15.54 -14.29 51.90
N LEU A 22 16.42 -13.33 51.63
CA LEU A 22 16.22 -12.35 50.55
C LEU A 22 16.27 -13.00 49.17
N LEU A 23 17.19 -13.94 48.93
CA LEU A 23 17.28 -14.68 47.68
C LEU A 23 16.06 -15.57 47.43
N VAL A 24 15.63 -16.31 48.46
CA VAL A 24 14.48 -17.21 48.38
C VAL A 24 13.18 -16.41 48.26
N GLY A 25 13.00 -15.37 49.09
CA GLY A 25 11.83 -14.51 49.04
C GLY A 25 11.73 -13.71 47.74
N GLY A 26 12.85 -13.14 47.29
CA GLY A 26 12.94 -12.42 46.01
C GLY A 26 12.74 -13.35 44.81
N GLY A 27 13.26 -14.58 44.87
CA GLY A 27 13.06 -15.60 43.83
C GLY A 27 11.59 -16.07 43.74
N LEU A 28 10.96 -16.39 44.87
CA LEU A 28 9.58 -16.86 44.93
C LEU A 28 8.55 -15.82 44.48
N VAL A 29 8.79 -14.53 44.74
CA VAL A 29 7.90 -13.44 44.28
C VAL A 29 8.28 -12.98 42.87
N GLY A 30 9.57 -12.92 42.56
CA GLY A 30 10.08 -12.43 41.27
C GLY A 30 9.80 -13.37 40.10
N CYS A 31 9.93 -14.69 40.28
CA CYS A 31 9.73 -15.67 39.21
C CYS A 31 8.29 -15.68 38.64
N PRO A 32 7.21 -15.74 39.45
CA PRO A 32 5.84 -15.68 38.93
C PRO A 32 5.50 -14.29 38.38
N TYR A 33 6.03 -13.22 38.98
CA TYR A 33 5.79 -11.85 38.51
C TYR A 33 6.38 -11.61 37.12
N TYR A 34 7.60 -12.11 36.87
CA TYR A 34 8.27 -12.03 35.58
C TYR A 34 7.46 -12.73 34.48
N LYS A 35 6.93 -13.93 34.75
CA LYS A 35 6.12 -14.68 33.77
C LYS A 35 4.81 -13.99 33.40
N VAL A 36 4.17 -13.29 34.34
CA VAL A 36 2.97 -12.50 34.05
C VAL A 36 3.31 -11.25 33.24
N TRP A 37 4.42 -10.59 33.57
CA TRP A 37 4.89 -9.42 32.82
C TRP A 37 5.24 -9.77 31.37
N GLU A 38 5.96 -10.87 31.17
CA GLU A 38 6.34 -11.38 29.84
C GLU A 38 5.10 -11.67 28.97
N ARG A 39 4.06 -12.31 29.55
CA ARG A 39 2.79 -12.55 28.85
C ARG A 39 2.02 -11.27 28.53
N LYS A 40 2.01 -10.28 29.44
CA LYS A 40 1.37 -8.98 29.19
C LYS A 40 2.08 -8.21 28.08
N MET A 41 3.41 -8.20 28.08
CA MET A 41 4.21 -7.54 27.03
C MET A 41 4.04 -8.23 25.68
N ALA A 42 3.99 -9.57 25.64
CA ALA A 42 3.72 -10.32 24.41
C ALA A 42 2.33 -9.99 23.83
N GLY A 43 1.29 -9.91 24.68
CA GLY A 43 -0.05 -9.53 24.25
C GLY A 43 -0.16 -8.07 23.78
N GLN A 44 0.54 -7.14 24.44
CA GLN A 44 0.56 -5.75 24.02
C GLN A 44 1.31 -5.54 22.70
N ALA A 45 2.43 -6.26 22.50
CA ALA A 45 3.16 -6.22 21.24
C ALA A 45 2.27 -6.67 20.07
N GLU A 46 1.59 -7.82 20.20
CA GLU A 46 0.71 -8.34 19.15
C GLU A 46 -0.43 -7.37 18.82
N LEU A 47 -1.09 -6.79 19.84
CA LEU A 47 -2.15 -5.82 19.61
C LEU A 47 -1.65 -4.55 18.90
N GLN A 48 -0.45 -4.06 19.24
CA GLN A 48 0.15 -2.89 18.59
C GLN A 48 0.52 -3.19 17.13
N TYR A 49 1.06 -4.37 16.83
CA TYR A 49 1.34 -4.78 15.45
C TYR A 49 0.07 -4.84 14.61
N GLN A 50 -1.01 -5.42 15.13
CA GLN A 50 -2.27 -5.53 14.41
C GLN A 50 -2.96 -4.17 14.20
N GLN A 51 -2.87 -3.26 15.17
CA GLN A 51 -3.39 -1.90 15.03
C GLN A 51 -2.60 -1.08 14.01
N GLY A 52 -1.26 -1.15 14.06
CA GLY A 52 -0.39 -0.49 13.09
C GLY A 52 -0.60 -1.01 11.66
N ALA A 53 -0.73 -2.34 11.49
CA ALA A 53 -0.98 -2.95 10.20
C ALA A 53 -2.30 -2.49 9.57
N ARG A 54 -3.40 -2.45 10.35
CA ARG A 54 -4.70 -1.97 9.85
C ARG A 54 -4.67 -0.50 9.47
N GLN A 55 -4.03 0.34 10.29
CA GLN A 55 -3.90 1.78 9.98
C GLN A 55 -3.09 2.01 8.70
N ALA A 56 -2.01 1.26 8.49
CA ALA A 56 -1.22 1.33 7.27
C ALA A 56 -2.04 0.92 6.04
N LEU A 57 -2.84 -0.15 6.12
CA LEU A 57 -3.71 -0.59 5.02
C LEU A 57 -4.81 0.43 4.69
N ILE A 58 -5.42 1.05 5.71
CA ILE A 58 -6.44 2.10 5.51
C ILE A 58 -5.80 3.33 4.85
N ALA A 59 -4.62 3.75 5.31
CA ALA A 59 -3.90 4.87 4.72
C ALA A 59 -3.49 4.59 3.26
N GLN A 60 -3.08 3.36 2.95
CA GLN A 60 -2.78 2.94 1.58
C GLN A 60 -4.03 2.94 0.70
N ALA A 61 -5.14 2.35 1.16
CA ALA A 61 -6.40 2.35 0.41
C ALA A 61 -6.90 3.77 0.12
N ALA A 62 -6.88 4.66 1.11
CA ALA A 62 -7.27 6.06 0.92
C ALA A 62 -6.36 6.79 -0.08
N ALA A 63 -5.05 6.55 -0.03
CA ALA A 63 -4.10 7.13 -0.98
C ALA A 63 -4.31 6.61 -2.41
N GLU A 64 -4.65 5.32 -2.58
CA GLU A 64 -4.98 4.73 -3.88
C GLU A 64 -6.28 5.30 -4.45
N ASP A 65 -7.31 5.47 -3.62
CA ASP A 65 -8.59 6.06 -4.02
C ASP A 65 -8.42 7.52 -4.48
N GLU A 66 -7.69 8.33 -3.70
CA GLU A 66 -7.37 9.71 -4.09
C GLU A 66 -6.56 9.77 -5.39
N ALA A 67 -5.62 8.84 -5.57
CA ALA A 67 -4.83 8.76 -6.80
C ALA A 67 -5.71 8.34 -7.99
N ALA A 68 -6.67 7.42 -7.81
CA ALA A 68 -7.60 7.01 -8.84
C ALA A 68 -8.52 8.18 -9.27
N ILE A 69 -9.05 8.94 -8.31
CA ILE A 69 -9.89 10.12 -8.60
C ILE A 69 -9.09 11.16 -9.40
N LYS A 70 -7.87 11.49 -8.97
CA LYS A 70 -7.02 12.46 -9.69
C LYS A 70 -6.68 11.99 -11.10
N ARG A 71 -6.43 10.69 -11.30
CA ARG A 71 -6.20 10.10 -12.63
C ARG A 71 -7.45 10.19 -13.50
N ALA A 72 -8.62 9.88 -12.96
CA ALA A 72 -9.89 10.00 -13.67
C ALA A 72 -10.19 11.46 -14.08
N GLU A 73 -9.97 12.42 -13.17
CA GLU A 73 -10.17 13.84 -13.47
C GLU A 73 -9.22 14.33 -14.56
N ALA A 74 -7.95 13.91 -14.52
CA ALA A 74 -6.97 14.22 -15.56
C ALA A 74 -7.38 13.62 -16.91
N ALA A 75 -7.90 12.39 -16.94
CA ALA A 75 -8.42 11.76 -18.16
C ALA A 75 -9.61 12.53 -18.73
N THR A 76 -10.57 12.95 -17.89
CA THR A 76 -11.72 13.75 -18.33
C THR A 76 -11.27 15.09 -18.92
N ARG A 77 -10.34 15.81 -18.27
CA ARG A 77 -9.80 17.07 -18.81
C ARG A 77 -9.13 16.89 -20.16
N ARG A 78 -8.41 15.77 -20.36
CA ARG A 78 -7.81 15.44 -21.67
C ARG A 78 -8.90 15.23 -22.71
N VAL A 79 -9.89 14.38 -22.44
CA VAL A 79 -10.99 14.09 -23.39
C VAL A 79 -11.72 15.37 -23.77
N LEU A 80 -12.06 16.22 -22.80
CA LEU A 80 -12.70 17.51 -23.06
C LEU A 80 -11.84 18.41 -23.94
N GLY A 81 -10.52 18.48 -23.68
CA GLY A 81 -9.59 19.25 -24.50
C GLY A 81 -9.54 18.77 -25.95
N TRP A 82 -9.53 17.46 -26.18
CA TRP A 82 -9.58 16.88 -27.54
C TRP A 82 -10.91 17.16 -28.24
N THR A 83 -12.04 17.05 -27.53
CA THR A 83 -13.36 17.35 -28.10
C THR A 83 -13.51 18.83 -28.44
N ASP A 84 -13.01 19.72 -27.58
CA ASP A 84 -13.05 21.17 -27.82
C ASP A 84 -12.11 21.57 -28.97
N ALA A 85 -10.98 20.87 -29.13
CA ALA A 85 -10.08 21.05 -30.26
C ALA A 85 -10.73 20.58 -31.57
N ALA A 86 -11.35 19.39 -31.58
CA ALA A 86 -12.04 18.86 -32.75
C ALA A 86 -13.20 19.78 -33.19
N ARG A 87 -14.00 20.26 -32.22
CA ARG A 87 -15.09 21.22 -32.49
C ARG A 87 -14.58 22.51 -33.13
N ARG A 88 -13.48 23.07 -32.61
CA ARG A 88 -12.86 24.28 -33.19
C ARG A 88 -12.29 24.02 -34.59
N GLY A 89 -11.63 22.89 -34.80
CA GLY A 89 -11.12 22.49 -36.12
C GLY A 89 -12.23 22.38 -37.16
N CYS A 90 -13.37 21.78 -36.83
CA CYS A 90 -14.52 21.71 -37.74
C CYS A 90 -15.17 23.08 -38.02
N ALA A 91 -15.17 23.98 -37.04
CA ALA A 91 -15.62 25.35 -37.24
C ALA A 91 -14.71 26.12 -38.23
N GLU A 92 -13.38 25.94 -38.15
CA GLU A 92 -12.42 26.54 -39.09
C GLU A 92 -12.56 25.98 -40.52
N LEU A 93 -12.97 24.72 -40.66
CA LEU A 93 -13.28 24.08 -41.94
C LEU A 93 -14.64 24.50 -42.52
N GLY A 94 -15.36 25.43 -41.88
CA GLY A 94 -16.67 25.90 -42.35
C GLY A 94 -17.81 24.90 -42.14
N ARG A 95 -17.61 23.85 -41.31
CA ARG A 95 -18.60 22.83 -40.96
C ARG A 95 -18.90 22.83 -39.46
N PRO A 96 -19.37 23.95 -38.87
CA PRO A 96 -19.64 24.02 -37.43
C PRO A 96 -20.77 23.08 -37.02
N GLY A 97 -20.54 22.28 -35.98
CA GLY A 97 -21.55 21.37 -35.40
C GLY A 97 -21.81 20.10 -36.21
N ASP A 98 -21.01 19.82 -37.24
CA ASP A 98 -21.12 18.59 -38.01
C ASP A 98 -20.47 17.41 -37.27
N ARG A 99 -21.31 16.50 -36.78
CA ARG A 99 -20.87 15.32 -36.01
C ARG A 99 -19.90 14.43 -36.78
N GLN A 100 -20.05 14.31 -38.10
CA GLN A 100 -19.17 13.45 -38.92
C GLN A 100 -17.76 14.04 -39.00
N CYS A 101 -17.66 15.37 -39.07
CA CYS A 101 -16.37 16.06 -39.05
C CYS A 101 -15.69 15.89 -37.67
N GLU A 102 -16.43 16.14 -36.58
CA GLU A 102 -15.90 16.03 -35.22
C GLU A 102 -15.44 14.60 -34.88
N GLU A 103 -16.27 13.60 -35.19
CA GLU A 103 -15.95 12.17 -34.97
C GLU A 103 -14.75 11.73 -35.83
N GLY A 104 -14.62 12.24 -37.06
CA GLY A 104 -13.47 12.00 -37.93
C GLY A 104 -12.16 12.53 -37.34
N LEU A 105 -12.13 13.82 -36.94
CA LEU A 105 -10.94 14.43 -36.34
C LEU A 105 -10.53 13.75 -35.02
N LEU A 106 -11.49 13.34 -34.20
CA LEU A 106 -11.21 12.60 -32.97
C LEU A 106 -10.58 11.23 -33.26
N LYS A 107 -11.05 10.53 -34.30
CA LYS A 107 -10.52 9.23 -34.70
C LYS A 107 -9.11 9.33 -35.29
N ASP A 108 -8.85 10.36 -36.09
CA ASP A 108 -7.51 10.63 -36.62
C ASP A 108 -6.54 11.02 -35.49
N ALA A 109 -6.97 11.89 -34.57
CA ALA A 109 -6.19 12.26 -33.38
C ALA A 109 -5.85 11.05 -32.50
N ALA A 110 -6.80 10.14 -32.29
CA ALA A 110 -6.58 8.88 -31.57
C ALA A 110 -5.57 7.98 -32.31
N THR A 111 -5.63 7.92 -33.64
CA THR A 111 -4.69 7.11 -34.43
C THR A 111 -3.28 7.69 -34.37
N TYR A 112 -3.13 9.02 -34.41
CA TYR A 112 -1.85 9.70 -34.29
C TYR A 112 -1.24 9.62 -32.89
N SER A 113 -2.04 9.69 -31.82
CA SER A 113 -1.53 9.53 -30.46
C SER A 113 -1.00 8.11 -30.22
N ILE A 114 -1.70 7.09 -30.71
CA ILE A 114 -1.27 5.68 -30.64
C ILE A 114 0.06 5.47 -31.38
N ALA A 115 0.23 6.06 -32.57
CA ALA A 115 1.45 5.90 -33.36
C ALA A 115 2.67 6.63 -32.79
N LYS A 116 2.46 7.77 -32.11
CA LYS A 116 3.55 8.59 -31.56
C LYS A 116 4.02 8.12 -30.18
N GLU A 117 3.13 7.54 -29.38
CA GLU A 117 3.42 7.16 -27.99
C GLU A 117 3.80 5.69 -27.81
N GLY A 118 3.81 4.88 -28.87
CA GLY A 118 4.49 3.59 -28.97
C GLY A 118 3.93 2.45 -28.11
N HIS A 119 3.54 2.70 -26.86
CA HIS A 119 2.95 1.74 -25.92
C HIS A 119 2.10 2.41 -24.82
N GLU A 120 2.02 3.74 -24.75
CA GLU A 120 1.12 4.48 -23.85
C GLU A 120 -0.05 5.12 -24.60
N GLY A 121 -0.74 4.34 -25.44
CA GLY A 121 -2.01 4.81 -25.99
C GLY A 121 -2.94 5.18 -24.83
N VAL A 122 -3.25 6.48 -24.69
CA VAL A 122 -4.23 7.01 -23.74
C VAL A 122 -5.53 6.24 -23.92
N ILE A 123 -5.71 5.22 -23.08
CA ILE A 123 -6.84 4.32 -23.20
C ILE A 123 -8.06 5.11 -22.78
N ILE A 124 -8.87 5.47 -23.78
CA ILE A 124 -10.29 5.71 -23.61
C ILE A 124 -10.88 4.36 -23.19
N SER A 125 -10.78 4.05 -21.90
CA SER A 125 -11.54 2.96 -21.26
C SER A 125 -12.30 3.52 -20.07
N VAL A 126 -13.08 4.56 -20.33
CA VAL A 126 -14.28 4.79 -19.51
C VAL A 126 -15.40 4.01 -20.20
N GLY A 127 -15.39 2.67 -20.06
CA GLY A 127 -16.53 1.82 -20.45
C GLY A 127 -16.29 0.68 -21.45
N ALA A 128 -15.09 0.45 -21.97
CA ALA A 128 -14.81 -0.78 -22.74
C ALA A 128 -14.19 -1.85 -21.82
N PRO A 129 -14.73 -3.09 -21.77
CA PRO A 129 -14.09 -4.16 -21.03
C PRO A 129 -12.68 -4.41 -21.59
N VAL A 130 -11.77 -4.74 -20.68
CA VAL A 130 -10.37 -5.13 -20.96
C VAL A 130 -10.35 -6.33 -21.90
N SER A 131 -10.43 -6.11 -23.22
CA SER A 131 -10.26 -7.17 -24.21
C SER A 131 -9.91 -6.67 -25.62
N VAL A 132 -9.35 -5.49 -25.78
CA VAL A 132 -8.69 -5.11 -27.05
C VAL A 132 -7.20 -4.93 -26.79
N ALA A 133 -6.57 -6.04 -26.40
CA ALA A 133 -5.15 -6.21 -26.61
C ALA A 133 -4.94 -6.55 -28.10
N VAL A 134 -4.11 -5.74 -28.73
CA VAL A 134 -3.62 -5.81 -30.10
C VAL A 134 -3.16 -7.23 -30.48
N ASP A 135 -3.70 -7.79 -31.57
CA ASP A 135 -3.02 -8.85 -32.34
C ASP A 135 -2.35 -8.19 -33.56
N PRO A 136 -1.02 -8.07 -33.60
CA PRO A 136 -0.31 -7.40 -34.70
C PRO A 136 -0.09 -8.30 -35.94
N THR A 137 -0.70 -9.50 -36.02
CA THR A 137 -0.29 -10.50 -37.04
C THR A 137 -1.38 -11.05 -37.94
N ARG A 138 -2.62 -10.54 -37.91
CA ARG A 138 -3.59 -10.93 -38.96
C ARG A 138 -3.34 -10.14 -40.26
N ARG A 139 -2.27 -10.54 -40.96
CA ARG A 139 -2.06 -10.24 -42.38
C ARG A 139 -3.31 -10.60 -43.17
N ALA A 140 -3.60 -9.78 -44.17
CA ALA A 140 -4.48 -10.11 -45.28
C ALA A 140 -4.26 -11.55 -45.77
N ALA A 141 -5.33 -12.34 -45.72
CA ALA A 141 -5.62 -13.39 -46.69
C ALA A 141 -6.94 -12.91 -47.33
N SER A 142 -7.06 -12.50 -48.59
CA SER A 142 -6.63 -13.16 -49.84
C SER A 142 -6.94 -14.65 -49.85
N GLU A 143 -8.23 -14.98 -49.91
CA GLU A 143 -8.83 -15.80 -50.97
C GLU A 143 -10.33 -15.52 -51.07
#